data_AF-A0A8X6RBZ0-F1
#
_entry.id   AF-A0A8X6RBZ0-F1
#
_cell.length_a   1.000
_cell.length_b   1.000
_cell.length_c   1.000
_cell.angle_alpha   90.00
_cell.angle_beta   90.00
_cell.angle_gamma   90.00
#
_symmetry.space_group_name_H-M   'P 1'
#
loop_
_entity.id
_entity.type
_entity.pdbx_description
1 polymer ?
#
loop_
_entity_poly.entity_id
_entity_poly.type
_entity_poly.pdbx_seq_one_letter_code
_entity_poly.pdbx_strand_id
1 'polypeptide(L)'
;MLTGYVVDFEVMSKVCRHCSVAKNKLGQSSAKFSIWYEGHKSECDINHLGSSTSMEMEAALTLWKRSTSLGFRYITVLSDGDCKTFNYLCEKKVYGPDIVIKKEECINHVSKRLGTALRSTVKRLSCSRMRVRPYVKAVTPKCHGGPPVNRDRLNALPGSKARQRILEMHSVM
;
A
#
# COMPACT_ATOMS: atom_id res chain seq x y z
N MET A 1 18.10 -22.71 -7.31
CA MET A 1 19.25 -21.82 -7.51
C MET A 1 19.32 -20.89 -6.30
N LEU A 2 20.21 -21.16 -5.34
CA LEU A 2 20.47 -20.28 -4.20
C LEU A 2 21.57 -19.31 -4.64
N THR A 3 21.20 -18.08 -4.94
CA THR A 3 22.13 -17.06 -5.46
C THR A 3 23.08 -16.52 -4.38
N GLY A 4 22.91 -16.94 -3.12
CA GLY A 4 23.66 -16.44 -1.96
C GLY A 4 23.21 -15.07 -1.45
N TYR A 5 22.30 -14.39 -2.16
CA TYR A 5 21.81 -13.06 -1.77
C TYR A 5 20.70 -13.09 -0.72
N VAL A 6 19.93 -14.19 -0.66
CA VAL A 6 18.81 -14.34 0.28
C VAL A 6 19.24 -15.33 1.36
N VAL A 7 19.41 -14.81 2.57
CA VAL A 7 19.78 -15.61 3.76
C VAL A 7 18.58 -16.32 4.35
N ASP A 8 17.41 -15.67 4.31
CA ASP A 8 16.17 -16.20 4.89
C ASP A 8 14.95 -15.58 4.22
N PHE A 9 13.82 -16.30 4.20
CA PHE A 9 12.55 -15.81 3.68
C PHE A 9 11.35 -16.45 4.40
N GLU A 10 10.23 -15.74 4.40
CA GLU A 10 8.97 -16.24 4.95
C GLU A 10 7.85 -15.97 3.95
N VAL A 11 7.08 -17.00 3.61
CA VAL A 11 6.00 -16.91 2.64
C VAL A 11 4.69 -16.81 3.38
N MET A 12 4.01 -15.67 3.25
CA MET A 12 2.65 -15.50 3.74
C MET A 12 1.68 -15.55 2.57
N SER A 13 0.55 -16.26 2.72
CA SER A 13 -0.52 -16.28 1.74
C SER A 13 -1.90 -16.33 2.39
N LYS A 14 -2.84 -15.65 1.73
CA LYS A 14 -4.29 -15.67 2.03
C LYS A 14 -5.07 -16.52 1.03
N VAL A 15 -4.37 -17.05 0.03
CA VAL A 15 -4.98 -17.75 -1.10
C VAL A 15 -4.25 -19.06 -1.32
N CYS A 16 -5.02 -20.14 -1.40
CA CYS A 16 -4.56 -21.42 -1.90
C CYS A 16 -5.28 -21.72 -3.21
N ARG A 17 -4.50 -22.09 -4.24
CA ARG A 17 -5.07 -22.42 -5.56
C ARG A 17 -5.96 -23.65 -5.49
N HIS A 18 -5.53 -24.67 -4.75
CA HIS A 18 -6.30 -25.90 -4.56
C HIS A 18 -7.64 -25.62 -3.85
N CYS A 19 -7.61 -24.83 -2.78
CA CYS A 19 -8.82 -24.35 -2.10
C CYS A 19 -9.77 -23.63 -3.07
N SER A 20 -9.25 -22.74 -3.91
CA SER A 20 -10.08 -21.99 -4.88
C SER A 20 -10.74 -22.91 -5.90
N VAL A 21 -9.98 -23.86 -6.47
CA VAL A 21 -10.51 -24.83 -7.43
C VAL A 21 -11.54 -25.76 -6.78
N ALA A 22 -11.26 -26.28 -5.59
CA ALA A 22 -12.17 -27.16 -4.87
C ALA A 22 -13.48 -26.45 -4.49
N LYS A 23 -13.42 -25.19 -4.04
CA LYS A 23 -14.61 -24.38 -3.78
C LYS A 23 -15.49 -24.24 -5.01
N ASN A 24 -14.89 -24.02 -6.19
CA ASN A 24 -15.63 -23.88 -7.44
C ASN A 24 -16.22 -25.22 -7.93
N LYS A 25 -15.50 -26.34 -7.76
CA LYS A 25 -15.94 -27.66 -8.25
C LYS A 25 -16.92 -28.37 -7.33
N LEU A 26 -16.67 -28.33 -6.02
CA LEU A 26 -17.44 -29.06 -5.02
C LEU A 26 -18.56 -28.21 -4.41
N GLY A 27 -18.45 -26.88 -4.48
CA GLY A 27 -19.32 -25.94 -3.78
C GLY A 27 -18.87 -25.75 -2.34
N GLN A 28 -18.59 -24.50 -1.95
CA GLN A 28 -17.99 -24.15 -0.65
C GLN A 28 -18.78 -24.66 0.56
N SER A 29 -20.11 -24.69 0.47
CA SER A 29 -21.00 -25.12 1.56
C SER A 29 -21.38 -26.59 1.48
N SER A 30 -20.76 -27.37 0.59
CA SER A 30 -21.08 -28.80 0.44
C SER A 30 -20.32 -29.66 1.46
N ALA A 31 -20.93 -30.75 1.89
CA ALA A 31 -20.26 -31.77 2.69
C ALA A 31 -19.02 -32.36 1.96
N LYS A 32 -19.06 -32.41 0.62
CA LYS A 32 -17.93 -32.87 -0.21
C LYS A 32 -16.71 -31.96 -0.05
N PHE A 33 -16.91 -30.63 0.01
CA PHE A 33 -15.84 -29.68 0.24
C PHE A 33 -15.26 -29.82 1.65
N SER A 34 -16.09 -30.00 2.67
CA SER A 34 -15.62 -30.20 4.06
C SER A 34 -14.72 -31.43 4.20
N ILE A 35 -15.14 -32.57 3.65
CA ILE A 35 -14.33 -33.81 3.67
C ILE A 35 -13.01 -33.61 2.94
N TRP A 36 -13.04 -32.98 1.76
CA TRP A 36 -11.82 -32.67 1.00
C TRP A 36 -10.88 -31.72 1.77
N TYR A 37 -11.44 -30.68 2.41
CA TYR A 37 -10.65 -29.67 3.12
C TYR A 37 -9.91 -30.25 4.32
N GLU A 38 -10.51 -31.18 5.08
CA GLU A 38 -9.84 -31.86 6.19
C GLU A 38 -8.57 -32.58 5.72
N GLY A 39 -8.60 -33.24 4.56
CA GLY A 39 -7.41 -33.87 3.96
C GLY A 39 -6.39 -32.87 3.41
N HIS A 40 -6.83 -31.70 2.93
CA HIS A 40 -5.96 -30.67 2.36
C HIS A 40 -5.33 -29.74 3.41
N LYS A 41 -5.87 -29.70 4.63
CA LYS A 41 -5.50 -28.71 5.65
C LYS A 41 -3.99 -28.62 5.94
N SER A 42 -3.27 -29.74 5.90
CA SER A 42 -1.82 -29.81 6.11
C SER A 42 -1.00 -29.26 4.94
N GLU A 43 -1.56 -29.21 3.74
CA GLU A 43 -0.92 -28.74 2.50
C GLU A 43 -1.49 -27.41 2.02
N CYS A 44 -2.30 -26.74 2.85
CA CYS A 44 -2.95 -25.50 2.46
C CYS A 44 -1.94 -24.35 2.46
N ASP A 45 -1.83 -23.65 1.34
CA ASP A 45 -0.99 -22.46 1.25
C ASP A 45 -1.51 -21.30 2.11
N ILE A 46 -2.78 -21.33 2.56
CA ILE A 46 -3.36 -20.25 3.38
C ILE A 46 -2.81 -20.37 4.79
N ASN A 47 -1.91 -19.46 5.14
CA ASN A 47 -1.31 -19.37 6.47
C ASN A 47 -1.58 -18.02 7.17
N HIS A 48 -2.28 -17.09 6.51
CA HIS A 48 -2.65 -15.80 7.09
C HIS A 48 -4.12 -15.45 6.80
N LEU A 49 -4.82 -14.92 7.81
CA LEU A 49 -6.23 -14.51 7.71
C LEU A 49 -6.44 -12.99 7.72
N GLY A 50 -5.39 -12.22 8.02
CA GLY A 50 -5.48 -10.77 8.15
C GLY A 50 -5.39 -9.98 6.84
N SER A 51 -5.17 -8.67 6.96
CA SER A 51 -4.92 -7.79 5.82
C SER A 51 -3.61 -8.13 5.09
N SER A 52 -3.45 -7.69 3.84
CA SER A 52 -2.16 -7.87 3.13
C SER A 52 -1.03 -7.16 3.87
N THR A 53 -1.27 -5.95 4.39
CA THR A 53 -0.28 -5.24 5.20
C THR A 53 0.12 -6.05 6.44
N SER A 54 -0.80 -6.76 7.09
CA SER A 54 -0.42 -7.58 8.25
C SER A 54 0.34 -8.85 7.88
N MET A 55 0.29 -9.32 6.63
CA MET A 55 1.16 -10.41 6.18
C MET A 55 2.63 -9.99 6.23
N GLU A 56 2.94 -8.78 5.75
CA GLU A 56 4.31 -8.26 5.78
C GLU A 56 4.81 -8.10 7.22
N MET A 57 3.93 -7.65 8.13
CA MET A 57 4.24 -7.50 9.55
C MET A 57 4.55 -8.84 10.23
N GLU A 58 3.70 -9.85 10.03
CA GLU A 58 3.89 -11.18 10.61
C GLU A 58 5.06 -11.94 9.98
N ALA A 59 5.28 -11.79 8.67
CA ALA A 59 6.44 -12.37 7.98
C ALA A 59 7.74 -11.81 8.55
N ALA A 60 7.84 -10.48 8.66
CA ALA A 60 9.02 -9.83 9.21
C ALA A 60 9.26 -10.23 10.68
N LEU A 61 8.20 -10.30 11.49
CA LEU A 61 8.31 -10.74 12.89
C LEU A 61 8.84 -12.18 12.99
N THR A 62 8.34 -13.07 12.11
CA THR A 62 8.78 -14.47 12.05
C THR A 62 10.27 -14.57 11.70
N LEU A 63 10.70 -13.81 10.69
CA LEU A 63 12.11 -13.71 10.30
C LEU A 63 13.00 -13.21 11.44
N TRP A 64 12.59 -12.14 12.13
CA TRP A 64 13.36 -11.57 13.25
C TRP A 64 13.47 -12.54 14.44
N LYS A 65 12.40 -13.27 14.75
CA LYS A 65 12.44 -14.28 15.81
C LYS A 65 13.38 -15.42 15.42
N ARG A 66 13.26 -15.92 14.18
CA ARG A 66 14.07 -17.03 13.66
C ARG A 66 15.55 -16.68 13.57
N SER A 67 15.90 -15.43 13.23
CA SER A 67 17.31 -15.01 13.12
C SER A 67 18.09 -15.22 14.42
N THR A 68 17.44 -15.05 15.58
CA THR A 68 18.08 -15.25 16.89
C THR A 68 18.56 -16.69 17.05
N SER A 69 17.76 -17.67 16.61
CA SER A 69 18.13 -19.09 16.60
C SER A 69 19.21 -19.41 15.56
N LEU A 70 19.32 -18.60 14.50
CA LEU A 70 20.37 -18.71 13.48
C LEU A 70 21.66 -17.98 13.87
N GLY A 71 21.72 -17.33 15.03
CA GLY A 71 22.92 -16.68 15.55
C GLY A 71 23.20 -15.28 15.00
N PHE A 72 22.21 -14.62 14.37
CA PHE A 72 22.37 -13.24 13.89
C PHE A 72 21.12 -12.38 14.14
N ARG A 73 21.25 -11.07 13.95
CA ARG A 73 20.16 -10.10 14.19
C ARG A 73 20.02 -9.15 13.02
N TYR A 74 18.78 -8.95 12.58
CA TYR A 74 18.44 -7.91 11.61
C TYR A 74 18.29 -6.55 12.30
N ILE A 75 19.23 -5.64 12.08
CA ILE A 75 19.21 -4.29 12.70
C ILE A 75 18.62 -3.21 11.80
N THR A 76 18.39 -3.52 10.52
CA THR A 76 17.91 -2.55 9.52
C THR A 76 16.76 -3.15 8.72
N VAL A 77 15.72 -2.35 8.50
CA VAL A 77 14.57 -2.65 7.63
C VAL A 77 14.62 -1.69 6.44
N LEU A 78 14.70 -2.24 5.23
CA LEU A 78 14.57 -1.47 3.99
C LEU A 78 13.11 -1.54 3.52
N SER A 79 12.44 -0.39 3.32
CA SER A 79 11.06 -0.36 2.84
C SER A 79 10.78 0.70 1.77
N ASP A 80 9.67 0.54 1.05
CA ASP A 80 9.20 1.42 -0.05
C ASP A 80 8.39 2.62 0.47
N GLY A 81 8.80 3.24 1.58
CA GLY A 81 8.06 4.34 2.22
C GLY A 81 7.07 3.92 3.30
N ASP A 82 6.64 2.66 3.35
CA ASP A 82 5.76 2.14 4.39
C ASP A 82 6.50 2.02 5.74
N CYS A 83 5.88 2.53 6.81
CA CYS A 83 6.42 2.47 8.17
C CYS A 83 5.72 1.46 9.09
N LYS A 84 4.65 0.80 8.63
CA LYS A 84 3.82 -0.08 9.47
C LYS A 84 4.61 -1.27 10.01
N THR A 85 5.33 -1.99 9.15
CA THR A 85 6.19 -3.11 9.53
C THR A 85 7.31 -2.69 10.46
N PHE A 86 7.94 -1.55 10.19
CA PHE A 86 8.98 -1.00 11.07
C PHE A 86 8.43 -0.69 12.47
N ASN A 87 7.31 0.04 12.55
CA ASN A 87 6.68 0.38 13.83
C ASN A 87 6.29 -0.88 14.60
N TYR A 88 5.72 -1.87 13.90
CA TYR A 88 5.35 -3.15 14.47
C TYR A 88 6.55 -3.90 15.07
N LEU A 89 7.68 -3.96 14.35
CA LEU A 89 8.90 -4.59 14.86
C LEU A 89 9.48 -3.86 16.08
N CYS A 90 9.49 -2.51 16.05
CA CYS A 90 9.93 -1.69 17.18
C CYS A 90 9.05 -1.89 18.42
N GLU A 91 7.75 -2.06 18.25
CA GLU A 91 6.81 -2.38 19.34
C GLU A 91 7.09 -3.77 19.93
N LYS A 92 7.36 -4.77 19.07
CA LYS A 92 7.61 -6.15 19.51
C LYS A 92 8.95 -6.34 20.22
N LYS A 93 9.92 -5.43 20.06
CA LYS A 93 11.25 -5.47 20.71
C LYS A 93 11.90 -6.85 20.70
N VAL A 94 11.94 -7.50 19.53
CA VAL A 94 12.32 -8.92 19.37
C VAL A 94 13.70 -9.25 19.97
N TYR A 95 14.63 -8.28 19.93
CA TYR A 95 15.99 -8.45 20.44
C TYR A 95 16.24 -7.75 21.78
N GLY A 96 15.20 -7.28 22.47
CA GLY A 96 15.31 -6.53 23.72
C GLY A 96 15.47 -5.01 23.54
N PRO A 97 15.62 -4.25 24.64
CA PRO A 97 15.65 -2.79 24.63
C PRO A 97 16.96 -2.19 24.09
N ASP A 98 18.06 -2.94 24.13
CA ASP A 98 19.39 -2.43 23.77
C ASP A 98 19.63 -2.40 22.25
N ILE A 99 18.82 -3.14 21.49
CA ILE A 99 18.97 -3.26 20.03
C ILE A 99 17.90 -2.42 19.34
N VAL A 100 18.34 -1.33 18.71
CA VAL A 100 17.49 -0.43 17.95
C VAL A 100 17.44 -0.87 16.49
N ILE A 101 16.23 -1.12 15.99
CA ILE A 101 16.00 -1.37 14.56
C ILE A 101 15.98 -0.01 13.85
N LYS A 102 16.70 0.10 12.73
CA LYS A 102 16.72 1.28 11.86
C LYS A 102 15.85 1.05 10.63
N LYS A 103 15.25 2.12 10.13
CA LYS A 103 14.51 2.11 8.88
C LYS A 103 15.31 2.81 7.80
N GLU A 104 15.45 2.18 6.65
CA GLU A 104 16.00 2.75 5.43
C GLU A 104 14.94 2.78 4.32
N GLU A 105 15.10 3.74 3.42
CA GLU A 105 14.19 3.98 2.31
C GLU A 105 14.81 3.48 1.00
N CYS A 106 14.00 2.82 0.19
CA CYS A 106 14.42 2.41 -1.14
C CYS A 106 14.74 3.63 -2.02
N ILE A 107 15.95 3.70 -2.58
CA ILE A 107 16.39 4.81 -3.45
C ILE A 107 15.47 4.99 -4.67
N ASN A 108 14.98 3.89 -5.24
CA ASN A 108 14.01 3.94 -6.34
C ASN A 108 12.69 4.55 -5.90
N HIS A 109 12.26 4.31 -4.66
CA HIS A 109 11.06 4.93 -4.10
C HIS A 109 11.23 6.44 -3.93
N VAL A 110 12.37 6.85 -3.38
CA VAL A 110 12.71 8.26 -3.20
C VAL A 110 12.68 9.00 -4.54
N SER A 111 13.33 8.44 -5.56
CA SER A 111 13.33 8.99 -6.92
C SER A 111 11.92 9.07 -7.53
N LYS A 112 11.10 8.03 -7.38
CA LYS A 112 9.70 8.01 -7.86
C LYS A 112 8.84 9.07 -7.18
N ARG A 113 8.98 9.24 -5.87
CA ARG A 113 8.29 10.27 -5.09
C ARG A 113 8.67 11.67 -5.54
N LEU A 114 9.97 11.94 -5.66
CA LEU A 114 10.48 13.23 -6.13
C LEU A 114 9.95 13.58 -7.52
N GLY A 115 10.07 12.65 -8.47
CA GLY A 115 9.57 12.84 -9.83
C GLY A 115 8.05 13.09 -9.89
N THR A 116 7.29 12.43 -9.04
CA THR A 116 5.84 12.64 -8.93
C THR A 116 5.50 14.01 -8.36
N ALA A 117 6.24 14.48 -7.34
CA ALA A 117 6.06 15.79 -6.75
C ALA A 117 6.39 16.92 -7.74
N LEU A 118 7.47 16.76 -8.52
CA LEU A 118 7.87 17.71 -9.57
C LEU A 118 6.80 17.82 -10.66
N ARG A 119 6.35 16.69 -11.23
CA ARG A 119 5.28 16.69 -12.25
C ARG A 119 3.98 17.31 -11.74
N SER A 120 3.62 17.02 -10.49
CA SER A 120 2.42 17.59 -9.85
C SER A 120 2.53 19.10 -9.67
N THR A 121 3.72 19.58 -9.29
CA THR A 121 4.02 21.02 -9.16
C THR A 121 3.96 21.72 -10.51
N VAL A 122 4.62 21.17 -11.53
CA VAL A 122 4.56 21.69 -12.90
C VAL A 122 3.13 21.77 -13.40
N LYS A 123 2.33 20.71 -13.23
CA LYS A 123 0.91 20.67 -13.62
C LYS A 123 0.07 21.74 -12.91
N ARG A 124 0.32 21.95 -11.62
CA ARG A 124 -0.36 23.00 -10.84
C ARG A 124 -0.01 24.38 -11.37
N LEU A 125 1.27 24.64 -11.61
CA LEU A 125 1.75 25.93 -12.13
C LEU A 125 1.26 26.19 -13.55
N SER A 126 1.24 25.18 -14.43
CA SER A 126 0.75 25.31 -15.80
C SER A 126 -0.77 25.58 -15.84
N CYS A 127 -1.54 24.99 -14.93
CA CYS A 127 -2.98 25.26 -14.80
C CYS A 127 -3.25 26.67 -14.23
N SER A 128 -2.38 27.17 -13.35
CA SER A 128 -2.49 28.53 -12.77
C SER A 128 -2.04 29.63 -13.72
N ARG A 129 -1.11 29.34 -14.66
CA ARG A 129 -0.58 30.31 -15.63
C ARG A 129 -1.61 30.76 -16.68
N MET A 130 -2.75 30.06 -16.80
CA MET A 130 -3.86 30.44 -17.67
C MET A 130 -4.82 31.48 -17.06
N ARG A 131 -4.45 32.10 -15.92
CA ARG A 131 -5.28 33.11 -15.24
C ARG A 131 -4.54 34.43 -15.00
N VAL A 132 -3.72 34.88 -15.94
CA VAL A 132 -3.39 36.32 -16.01
C VAL A 132 -4.59 37.01 -16.65
N ARG A 133 -5.57 37.43 -15.83
CA ARG A 133 -6.56 38.41 -16.31
C ARG A 133 -5.76 39.68 -16.61
N PRO A 134 -5.81 40.23 -17.84
CA PRO A 134 -5.20 41.53 -18.07
C PRO A 134 -5.89 42.52 -17.13
N TYR A 135 -5.11 43.25 -16.36
CA TYR A 135 -5.60 44.38 -15.58
C TYR A 135 -6.02 45.48 -16.57
N VAL A 136 -7.28 45.46 -16.99
CA VAL A 136 -7.87 46.54 -17.77
C VAL A 136 -8.41 47.57 -16.79
N LYS A 137 -7.74 48.72 -16.65
CA LYS A 137 -8.33 49.92 -16.05
C LYS A 137 -9.41 50.42 -16.99
N ALA A 138 -10.67 50.17 -16.67
CA ALA A 138 -11.78 50.94 -17.21
C ALA A 138 -12.30 51.86 -16.09
N VAL A 139 -12.12 53.17 -16.28
CA VAL A 139 -12.77 54.21 -15.48
C VAL A 139 -14.07 54.61 -16.18
N THR A 140 -15.03 55.08 -15.37
CA THR A 140 -16.31 55.79 -15.66
C THR A 140 -17.60 54.98 -15.34
N PRO A 141 -18.76 55.63 -15.07
CA PRO A 141 -19.20 56.00 -13.73
C PRO A 141 -20.55 55.35 -13.32
N LYS A 142 -20.90 55.50 -12.03
CA LYS A 142 -22.10 54.98 -11.35
C LYS A 142 -23.43 55.37 -12.03
N CYS A 143 -24.40 54.44 -12.04
CA CYS A 143 -25.84 54.70 -11.95
C CYS A 143 -26.54 53.55 -11.20
N HIS A 144 -27.61 53.89 -10.47
CA HIS A 144 -28.29 53.12 -9.44
C HIS A 144 -29.41 52.17 -9.94
N GLY A 145 -29.68 51.08 -9.19
CA GLY A 145 -31.04 50.57 -8.93
C GLY A 145 -31.50 49.27 -9.65
N GLY A 146 -31.75 48.20 -8.87
CA GLY A 146 -32.53 47.01 -9.28
C GLY A 146 -32.47 45.85 -8.26
N PRO A 147 -33.59 45.19 -7.87
CA PRO A 147 -33.74 44.40 -6.63
C PRO A 147 -33.26 42.92 -6.73
N PRO A 148 -33.21 42.15 -5.61
CA PRO A 148 -32.43 40.92 -5.51
C PRO A 148 -33.20 39.68 -5.98
N VAL A 149 -32.49 38.73 -6.61
CA VAL A 149 -33.02 37.39 -6.90
C VAL A 149 -32.31 36.36 -6.03
N ASN A 150 -33.08 35.72 -5.16
CA ASN A 150 -32.66 34.65 -4.26
C ASN A 150 -32.50 33.32 -5.04
N ARG A 151 -31.43 32.56 -4.75
CA ARG A 151 -31.27 31.16 -5.18
C ARG A 151 -30.79 30.30 -4.02
N ASP A 152 -31.69 30.04 -3.10
CA ASP A 152 -31.66 28.85 -2.27
C ASP A 152 -32.01 27.61 -3.11
N ARG A 153 -31.07 26.65 -3.17
CA ARG A 153 -31.24 25.18 -3.08
C ARG A 153 -30.00 24.50 -3.66
N LEU A 154 -29.07 24.06 -2.81
CA LEU A 154 -29.04 22.77 -2.09
C LEU A 154 -28.77 21.53 -2.96
N ASN A 155 -27.71 20.83 -2.54
CA ASN A 155 -27.45 19.38 -2.55
C ASN A 155 -26.77 18.82 -3.82
N ALA A 156 -25.49 18.40 -3.77
CA ALA A 156 -24.86 17.27 -3.05
C ALA A 156 -25.06 15.91 -3.75
N LEU A 157 -23.96 15.30 -4.23
CA LEU A 157 -23.44 13.96 -3.84
C LEU A 157 -22.25 13.49 -4.74
N PRO A 158 -21.45 12.50 -4.29
CA PRO A 158 -20.05 12.25 -4.67
C PRO A 158 -19.85 11.07 -5.63
N GLY A 159 -18.65 10.94 -6.19
CA GLY A 159 -18.24 9.76 -6.95
C GLY A 159 -16.72 9.61 -7.04
N SER A 160 -16.14 8.93 -6.06
CA SER A 160 -14.73 8.52 -6.02
C SER A 160 -14.47 7.37 -7.00
N LYS A 161 -13.61 7.59 -8.00
CA LYS A 161 -13.06 6.50 -8.81
C LYS A 161 -11.77 5.98 -8.17
N ALA A 162 -11.87 4.79 -7.57
CA ALA A 162 -10.73 3.98 -7.18
C ALA A 162 -9.86 3.66 -8.41
N ARG A 163 -8.53 3.84 -8.29
CA ARG A 163 -7.56 3.43 -9.30
C ARG A 163 -6.89 2.13 -8.87
N GLN A 164 -7.14 1.10 -9.67
CA GLN A 164 -6.48 -0.20 -9.62
C GLN A 164 -5.00 -0.04 -10.02
N ARG A 165 -4.08 -0.46 -9.16
CA ARG A 165 -2.65 -0.58 -9.51
C ARG A 165 -2.37 -2.01 -9.94
N ILE A 166 -2.12 -2.18 -11.24
CA ILE A 166 -1.41 -3.34 -11.78
C ILE A 166 0.09 -3.02 -11.62
N LEU A 167 0.82 -3.86 -10.90
CA LEU A 167 2.28 -3.83 -10.82
C LEU A 167 2.80 -4.78 -11.91
N GLU A 168 3.33 -4.23 -12.99
CA GLU A 168 4.22 -4.96 -13.90
C GLU A 168 5.65 -4.83 -13.39
N MET A 169 6.28 -5.98 -13.10
CA MET A 169 7.72 -6.08 -12.88
C MET A 169 8.40 -6.11 -14.24
N HIS A 170 9.17 -5.08 -14.56
CA HIS A 170 10.18 -5.17 -15.62
C HIS A 170 11.56 -5.19 -14.97
N SER A 171 12.19 -6.36 -15.15
CA SER A 171 13.61 -6.63 -14.95
C SER A 171 14.42 -5.79 -15.93
N VAL A 172 15.47 -5.11 -15.46
CA VAL A 172 16.50 -4.56 -16.35
C VAL A 172 17.85 -4.81 -15.68
N MET A 173 18.68 -5.55 -16.41
CA MET A 173 20.14 -5.64 -16.24
C MET A 173 20.78 -4.29 -16.58
#